data_AF-A0A418B8P1-F1
#
_entry.id   AF-A0A418B8P1-F1
#
_cell.length_a   1.000
_cell.length_b   1.000
_cell.length_c   1.000
_cell.angle_alpha   90.00
_cell.angle_beta   90.00
_cell.angle_gamma   90.00
#
_symmetry.space_group_name_H-M   'P 1'
#
loop_
_entity.id
_entity.type
_entity.pdbx_description
1 polymer ?
#
loop_
_entity_poly.entity_id
_entity_poly.type
_entity_poly.pdbx_seq_one_letter_code
_entity_poly.pdbx_strand_id
1 'polypeptide(L)'
;MLGSWYMPYLTFQEGIDTDQFDKADQWLRANASEWSFHSGDDGTEGLLLCIRDDIHSATSKTEFLQHFEAALQPSVSFPVHNRIPREPSSSTVLGNIPLVSDAEAFQDAKDIKRDQVTINGILLPGVVGYDTLVRALADEIQRVAVAFRPSYAAFASTYEEMAKRILHSINRTESGGGSYEVLSSLVSPASSSSLVLIRPNSKAATPLRVHIDMGPYEDRDGGSGWLFGLRTVVTAETSYVLCDADDPTTEWVTVQAKYVNRLAFSFGMSPFTSESRGAREDGGHVQLMRH
;
A
#
# COMPACT_ATOMS: atom_id res chain seq x y z
N MET A 1 -2.14 -25.47 15.16
CA MET A 1 -1.17 -25.61 16.26
C MET A 1 -0.17 -24.47 16.12
N LEU A 2 -0.44 -23.36 16.82
CA LEU A 2 0.41 -22.17 16.83
C LEU A 2 1.60 -22.47 17.73
N GLY A 3 2.76 -22.69 17.13
CA GLY A 3 4.02 -22.88 17.86
C GLY A 3 4.38 -21.59 18.59
N SER A 4 4.10 -21.57 19.89
CA SER A 4 4.59 -20.58 20.83
C SER A 4 6.12 -20.61 20.82
N TRP A 5 6.72 -19.72 20.03
CA TRP A 5 8.05 -19.22 20.33
C TRP A 5 7.85 -17.90 21.07
N TYR A 6 7.93 -18.03 22.39
CA TYR A 6 8.43 -16.97 23.25
C TYR A 6 9.63 -16.32 22.54
N MET A 7 9.46 -15.11 22.01
CA MET A 7 10.57 -14.18 21.90
C MET A 7 11.07 -14.01 23.35
N PRO A 8 12.25 -14.53 23.72
CA PRO A 8 12.74 -14.34 25.06
C PRO A 8 12.83 -12.84 25.30
N TYR A 9 12.46 -12.42 26.51
CA TYR A 9 12.62 -11.06 26.99
C TYR A 9 14.04 -10.57 26.65
N LEU A 10 14.20 -9.85 25.55
CA LEU A 10 15.39 -9.05 25.26
C LEU A 10 15.29 -7.80 26.13
N THR A 11 15.42 -8.00 27.44
CA THR A 11 15.73 -6.92 28.37
C THR A 11 17.19 -6.54 28.14
N PHE A 12 17.42 -5.25 27.97
CA PHE A 12 18.72 -4.62 27.74
C PHE A 12 19.61 -4.79 28.99
N GLN A 13 20.12 -5.99 29.21
CA GLN A 13 21.21 -6.26 30.13
C GLN A 13 22.21 -7.14 29.39
N GLU A 14 23.29 -6.49 28.97
CA GLU A 14 24.54 -7.06 28.45
C GLU A 14 24.45 -7.78 27.09
N GLY A 15 25.05 -7.13 26.07
CA GLY A 15 25.55 -7.72 24.82
C GLY A 15 24.63 -8.71 24.10
N ILE A 16 23.84 -8.22 23.13
CA ILE A 16 23.21 -9.10 22.14
C ILE A 16 24.33 -9.83 21.39
N ASP A 17 24.39 -11.16 21.55
CA ASP A 17 25.28 -12.04 20.81
C ASP A 17 25.01 -11.87 19.31
N THR A 18 26.04 -11.49 18.55
CA THR A 18 25.96 -11.25 17.09
C THR A 18 25.38 -12.45 16.34
N ASP A 19 25.62 -13.68 16.81
CA ASP A 19 25.07 -14.90 16.21
C ASP A 19 23.53 -15.01 16.37
N GLN A 20 22.97 -14.46 17.46
CA GLN A 20 21.52 -14.44 17.65
C GLN A 20 20.84 -13.38 16.79
N PHE A 21 21.50 -12.24 16.57
CA PHE A 21 21.02 -11.20 15.66
C PHE A 21 20.96 -11.71 14.21
N ASP A 22 22.04 -12.36 13.75
CA ASP A 22 22.11 -12.90 12.38
C ASP A 22 21.06 -14.00 12.13
N LYS A 23 20.80 -14.87 13.12
CA LYS A 23 19.74 -15.89 13.04
C LYS A 23 18.34 -15.27 13.00
N ALA A 24 18.10 -14.21 13.78
CA ALA A 24 16.83 -13.51 13.78
C ALA A 24 16.60 -12.80 12.43
N ASP A 25 17.61 -12.12 11.89
CA ASP A 25 17.56 -11.48 10.57
C ASP A 25 17.29 -12.49 9.45
N GLN A 26 18.01 -13.62 9.42
CA GLN A 26 17.77 -14.68 8.45
C GLN A 26 16.35 -15.26 8.54
N TRP A 27 15.84 -15.47 9.75
CA TRP A 27 14.47 -15.95 9.94
C TRP A 27 13.45 -14.92 9.43
N LEU A 28 13.65 -13.64 9.71
CA LEU A 28 12.77 -12.56 9.26
C LEU A 28 12.75 -12.43 7.74
N ARG A 29 13.92 -12.48 7.08
CA ARG A 29 14.00 -12.52 5.61
C ARG A 29 13.28 -13.72 5.01
N ALA A 30 13.31 -14.87 5.68
CA ALA A 30 12.68 -16.09 5.19
C ALA A 30 11.16 -16.17 5.47
N ASN A 31 10.65 -15.43 6.47
CA ASN A 31 9.27 -15.59 6.97
C ASN A 31 8.42 -14.30 6.92
N ALA A 32 9.01 -13.16 6.55
CA ALA A 32 8.32 -11.87 6.42
C ALA A 32 8.75 -11.13 5.15
N SER A 33 9.20 -11.86 4.11
CA SER A 33 9.67 -11.30 2.84
C SER A 33 8.64 -10.37 2.19
N GLU A 34 7.34 -10.58 2.44
CA GLU A 34 6.25 -9.72 2.01
C GLU A 34 6.17 -8.37 2.73
N TRP A 35 7.08 -8.08 3.67
CA TRP A 35 7.30 -6.78 4.29
C TRP A 35 8.74 -6.29 4.13
N SER A 36 9.53 -6.94 3.27
CA SER A 36 10.80 -6.41 2.81
C SER A 36 10.60 -5.21 1.87
N PHE A 37 11.57 -4.32 1.88
CA PHE A 37 11.66 -3.19 0.97
C PHE A 37 12.33 -3.68 -0.31
N HIS A 38 11.55 -3.81 -1.38
CA HIS A 38 12.11 -4.15 -2.69
C HIS A 38 12.69 -2.88 -3.33
N SER A 39 14.00 -2.69 -3.22
CA SER A 39 14.72 -1.83 -4.16
C SER A 39 14.56 -2.45 -5.55
N GLY A 40 14.05 -1.70 -6.52
CA GLY A 40 13.53 -2.18 -7.83
C GLY A 40 14.49 -2.89 -8.79
N ASP A 41 15.54 -3.56 -8.31
CA ASP A 41 16.58 -4.23 -9.10
C ASP A 41 16.43 -5.76 -9.14
N ASP A 42 15.21 -6.29 -8.96
CA ASP A 42 14.93 -7.74 -9.05
C ASP A 42 14.62 -8.21 -10.49
N GLY A 43 14.83 -7.35 -11.50
CA GLY A 43 14.49 -7.60 -12.89
C GLY A 43 13.02 -7.36 -13.25
N THR A 44 12.17 -7.03 -12.27
CA THR A 44 10.76 -6.70 -12.51
C THR A 44 10.63 -5.43 -13.36
N GLU A 45 11.47 -4.42 -13.15
CA GLU A 45 11.45 -3.19 -13.95
C GLU A 45 11.65 -3.47 -15.45
N GLY A 46 12.60 -4.34 -15.80
CA GLY A 46 12.84 -4.76 -17.19
C GLY A 46 11.62 -5.45 -17.81
N LEU A 47 10.96 -6.35 -17.07
CA LEU A 47 9.73 -6.99 -17.53
C LEU A 47 8.61 -5.98 -17.76
N LEU A 48 8.40 -5.05 -16.82
CA LEU A 48 7.35 -4.02 -16.95
C LEU A 48 7.60 -3.08 -18.13
N LEU A 49 8.86 -2.74 -18.40
CA LEU A 49 9.26 -1.99 -19.59
C LEU A 49 8.95 -2.76 -20.86
N CYS A 50 9.30 -4.06 -20.94
CA CYS A 50 8.96 -4.88 -22.10
C CYS A 50 7.46 -4.95 -22.35
N ILE A 51 6.65 -5.17 -21.32
CA ILE A 51 5.18 -5.20 -21.44
C ILE A 51 4.66 -3.87 -21.99
N ARG A 52 5.16 -2.74 -21.48
CA ARG A 52 4.75 -1.42 -21.95
C ARG A 52 5.14 -1.18 -23.40
N ASP A 53 6.38 -1.48 -23.75
CA ASP A 53 6.91 -1.23 -25.09
C ASP A 53 6.19 -2.10 -26.14
N ASP A 54 5.86 -3.35 -25.80
CA ASP A 54 5.01 -4.23 -26.62
C ASP A 54 3.62 -3.61 -26.86
N ILE A 55 2.95 -3.14 -25.81
CA ILE A 55 1.64 -2.47 -25.91
C ILE A 55 1.75 -1.20 -26.76
N HIS A 56 2.79 -0.40 -26.58
CA HIS A 56 3.01 0.85 -27.33
C HIS A 56 3.35 0.59 -28.81
N SER A 57 3.89 -0.58 -29.14
CA SER A 57 4.20 -0.97 -30.51
C SER A 57 2.98 -1.43 -31.33
N ALA A 58 1.86 -1.72 -30.66
CA ALA A 58 0.64 -2.18 -31.31
C ALA A 58 0.10 -1.14 -32.30
N THR A 59 -0.32 -1.60 -33.48
CA THR A 59 -0.89 -0.76 -34.55
C THR A 59 -2.37 -1.06 -34.83
N SER A 60 -2.91 -2.10 -34.19
CA SER A 60 -4.28 -2.55 -34.35
C SER A 60 -4.88 -3.01 -33.03
N LYS A 61 -6.22 -3.05 -32.95
CA LYS A 61 -6.95 -3.60 -31.80
C LYS A 61 -6.50 -5.01 -31.43
N THR A 62 -6.30 -5.88 -32.42
CA THR A 62 -5.95 -7.29 -32.18
C THR A 62 -4.56 -7.41 -31.55
N GLU A 63 -3.57 -6.70 -32.10
CA GLU A 63 -2.21 -6.64 -31.53
C GLU A 63 -2.24 -6.04 -30.12
N PHE A 64 -2.95 -4.92 -29.94
CA PHE A 64 -3.07 -4.25 -28.65
C PHE A 64 -3.61 -5.22 -27.59
N LEU A 65 -4.73 -5.88 -27.87
CA LEU A 65 -5.33 -6.82 -26.92
C LEU A 65 -4.38 -7.99 -26.62
N GLN A 66 -3.68 -8.51 -27.63
CA GLN A 66 -2.71 -9.59 -27.44
C GLN A 66 -1.55 -9.19 -26.51
N HIS A 67 -0.95 -8.01 -26.72
CA HIS A 67 0.12 -7.51 -25.86
C HIS A 67 -0.40 -7.15 -24.46
N PHE A 68 -1.61 -6.60 -24.38
CA PHE A 68 -2.23 -6.19 -23.12
C PHE A 68 -2.54 -7.37 -22.18
N GLU A 69 -2.77 -8.58 -22.69
CA GLU A 69 -2.96 -9.79 -21.84
C GLU A 69 -1.76 -10.08 -20.93
N ALA A 70 -0.54 -9.67 -21.30
CA ALA A 70 0.63 -9.82 -20.45
C ALA A 70 0.54 -8.92 -19.20
N ALA A 71 -0.02 -7.71 -19.34
CA ALA A 71 -0.24 -6.79 -18.23
C ALA A 71 -1.34 -7.24 -17.26
N LEU A 72 -2.24 -8.14 -17.71
CA LEU A 72 -3.33 -8.68 -16.90
C LEU A 72 -2.95 -9.93 -16.09
N GLN A 73 -1.70 -10.38 -16.18
CA GLN A 73 -1.25 -11.57 -15.45
C GLN A 73 -1.23 -11.30 -13.93
N PRO A 74 -1.70 -12.24 -13.08
CA PRO A 74 -1.72 -12.04 -11.63
C PRO A 74 -0.33 -11.83 -10.99
N SER A 75 0.75 -12.25 -11.65
CA SER A 75 2.11 -12.01 -11.15
C SER A 75 2.65 -10.62 -11.48
N VAL A 76 1.96 -9.85 -12.34
CA VAL A 76 2.41 -8.53 -12.78
C VAL A 76 1.78 -7.45 -11.90
N SER A 77 2.62 -6.56 -11.37
CA SER A 77 2.19 -5.43 -10.58
C SER A 77 3.06 -4.21 -10.89
N PHE A 78 2.42 -3.07 -11.12
CA PHE A 78 3.06 -1.85 -11.55
C PHE A 78 3.23 -0.89 -10.36
N PRO A 79 4.43 -0.35 -10.10
CA PRO A 79 4.62 0.62 -9.03
C PRO A 79 3.94 1.96 -9.37
N VAL A 80 3.40 2.65 -8.37
CA VAL A 80 2.86 4.01 -8.53
C VAL A 80 4.00 5.02 -8.34
N HIS A 81 4.45 5.65 -9.43
CA HIS A 81 5.68 6.47 -9.46
C HIS A 81 5.49 7.92 -8.99
N ASN A 82 4.25 8.39 -8.80
CA ASN A 82 3.93 9.82 -8.66
C ASN A 82 3.85 10.37 -7.23
N ARG A 83 4.32 9.64 -6.23
CA ARG A 83 4.56 10.30 -4.94
C ARG A 83 5.90 11.02 -5.03
N ILE A 84 5.84 12.33 -5.26
CA ILE A 84 6.95 13.26 -5.04
C ILE A 84 7.69 12.75 -3.80
N PRO A 85 8.98 12.41 -3.88
CA PRO A 85 9.73 12.05 -2.69
C PRO A 85 9.61 13.22 -1.72
N ARG A 86 8.81 13.06 -0.66
CA ARG A 86 8.86 14.02 0.44
C ARG A 86 10.30 13.96 0.92
N GLU A 87 11.00 15.09 0.87
CA GLU A 87 12.41 15.16 1.28
C GLU A 87 12.56 14.42 2.61
N PRO A 88 13.56 13.54 2.75
CA PRO A 88 13.78 12.81 3.99
C PRO A 88 14.05 13.84 5.09
N SER A 89 13.07 14.05 5.97
CA SER A 89 13.26 14.90 7.13
C SER A 89 14.17 14.18 8.12
N SER A 90 15.45 14.54 8.05
CA SER A 90 16.47 14.47 9.11
C SER A 90 16.26 13.42 10.23
N SER A 91 16.99 12.31 10.10
CA SER A 91 17.68 11.57 11.17
C SER A 91 16.88 11.05 12.38
N THR A 92 15.78 10.33 12.15
CA THR A 92 15.47 9.14 12.96
C THR A 92 15.04 8.02 12.04
N VAL A 93 15.50 6.80 12.34
CA VAL A 93 15.38 5.56 11.56
C VAL A 93 13.96 5.28 11.02
N LEU A 94 12.92 5.84 11.63
CA LEU A 94 11.72 6.30 10.92
C LEU A 94 11.36 7.64 11.58
N GLY A 95 10.99 8.68 10.84
CA GLY A 95 10.69 10.04 11.36
C GLY A 95 9.53 10.13 12.37
N ASN A 96 8.75 11.21 12.34
CA ASN A 96 7.41 11.22 12.97
C ASN A 96 6.37 10.67 11.98
N ILE A 97 5.22 10.19 12.47
CA ILE A 97 4.06 9.91 11.61
C ILE A 97 3.74 11.20 10.83
N PRO A 98 3.73 11.17 9.48
CA PRO A 98 3.36 12.33 8.69
C PRO A 98 1.93 12.74 9.02
N LEU A 99 1.76 13.93 9.60
CA LEU A 99 0.45 14.47 9.95
C LEU A 99 -0.35 14.75 8.68
N VAL A 100 -1.64 14.43 8.73
CA VAL A 100 -2.61 14.83 7.70
C VAL A 100 -3.07 16.24 8.05
N SER A 101 -2.88 17.19 7.14
CA SER A 101 -3.33 18.57 7.32
C SER A 101 -4.85 18.67 7.34
N ASP A 102 -5.39 19.73 7.95
CA ASP A 102 -6.85 19.96 7.98
C ASP A 102 -7.47 20.03 6.58
N ALA A 103 -6.73 20.55 5.60
CA ALA A 103 -7.16 20.61 4.21
C ALA A 103 -7.23 19.23 3.56
N GLU A 104 -6.22 18.37 3.78
CA GLU A 104 -6.22 16.98 3.33
C GLU A 104 -7.36 16.19 4.01
N ALA A 105 -7.50 16.32 5.32
CA ALA A 105 -8.57 15.66 6.09
C ALA A 105 -9.97 16.10 5.63
N PHE A 106 -10.15 17.37 5.27
CA PHE A 106 -11.42 17.86 4.72
C PHE A 106 -11.75 17.24 3.35
N GLN A 107 -10.75 17.09 2.46
CA GLN A 107 -10.96 16.40 1.18
C GLN A 107 -11.23 14.91 1.39
N ASP A 108 -10.48 14.25 2.26
CA ASP A 108 -10.71 12.86 2.62
C ASP A 108 -12.13 12.65 3.17
N ALA A 109 -12.60 13.55 4.02
CA ALA A 109 -13.96 13.51 4.56
C ALA A 109 -15.04 13.66 3.48
N LYS A 110 -14.77 14.41 2.40
CA LYS A 110 -15.71 14.59 1.28
C LYS A 110 -15.74 13.37 0.37
N ASP A 111 -14.61 12.71 0.17
CA ASP A 111 -14.52 11.53 -0.68
C ASP A 111 -15.06 10.29 0.03
N ILE A 112 -14.66 10.08 1.28
CA ILE A 112 -15.03 8.89 2.06
C ILE A 112 -16.53 8.78 2.29
N LYS A 113 -17.29 9.89 2.32
CA LYS A 113 -18.75 9.91 2.44
C LYS A 113 -19.47 9.10 1.37
N ARG A 114 -18.84 8.93 0.20
CA ARG A 114 -19.37 8.18 -0.95
C ARG A 114 -18.91 6.73 -0.97
N ASP A 115 -18.01 6.35 -0.07
CA ASP A 115 -17.34 5.05 -0.03
C ASP A 115 -17.84 4.16 1.12
N GLN A 116 -17.39 2.91 1.08
CA GLN A 116 -17.47 1.98 2.20
C GLN A 116 -16.05 1.53 2.55
N VAL A 117 -15.77 1.33 3.83
CA VAL A 117 -14.46 0.88 4.32
C VAL A 117 -14.65 -0.42 5.08
N THR A 118 -13.84 -1.42 4.77
CA THR A 118 -13.76 -2.67 5.53
C THR A 118 -12.48 -2.65 6.35
N ILE A 119 -12.59 -2.71 7.68
CA ILE A 119 -11.46 -2.76 8.59
C ILE A 119 -11.39 -4.18 9.16
N ASN A 120 -10.34 -4.93 8.84
CA ASN A 120 -10.17 -6.33 9.29
C ASN A 120 -11.42 -7.21 9.10
N GLY A 121 -12.17 -6.96 8.00
CA GLY A 121 -13.40 -7.68 7.65
C GLY A 121 -14.70 -7.02 8.11
N ILE A 122 -14.66 -5.99 8.95
CA ILE A 122 -15.84 -5.26 9.43
C ILE A 122 -16.16 -4.12 8.45
N LEU A 123 -17.33 -4.20 7.80
CA LEU A 123 -17.79 -3.19 6.85
C LEU A 123 -18.42 -1.98 7.58
N LEU A 124 -17.91 -0.79 7.27
CA LEU A 124 -18.39 0.50 7.76
C LEU A 124 -18.75 1.40 6.57
N PRO A 125 -20.00 1.89 6.49
CA PRO A 125 -20.40 2.79 5.41
C PRO A 125 -19.88 4.20 5.70
N GLY A 126 -19.28 4.86 4.70
CA GLY A 126 -18.67 6.18 4.90
C GLY A 126 -19.63 7.32 5.24
N VAL A 127 -20.94 7.11 5.06
CA VAL A 127 -22.00 8.04 5.50
C VAL A 127 -21.98 8.31 7.01
N VAL A 128 -21.36 7.44 7.82
CA VAL A 128 -21.17 7.64 9.27
C VAL A 128 -20.18 8.77 9.60
N GLY A 129 -19.46 9.28 8.60
CA GLY A 129 -18.54 10.40 8.71
C GLY A 129 -17.10 9.99 8.97
N TYR A 130 -16.19 10.90 8.60
CA TYR A 130 -14.73 10.72 8.70
C TYR A 130 -14.28 10.40 10.14
N ASP A 131 -14.69 11.21 11.12
CA ASP A 131 -14.26 11.04 12.52
C ASP A 131 -14.70 9.70 13.11
N THR A 132 -15.86 9.19 12.71
CA THR A 132 -16.34 7.88 13.14
C THR A 132 -15.48 6.76 12.57
N LEU A 133 -15.08 6.87 11.29
CA LEU A 133 -14.16 5.91 10.66
C LEU A 133 -12.75 5.98 11.28
N VAL A 134 -12.24 7.18 11.56
CA VAL A 134 -10.96 7.38 12.25
C VAL A 134 -11.00 6.74 13.64
N ARG A 135 -12.08 6.95 14.40
CA ARG A 135 -12.24 6.31 15.71
C ARG A 135 -12.28 4.79 15.60
N ALA A 136 -13.06 4.24 14.66
CA ALA A 136 -13.14 2.80 14.45
C ALA A 136 -11.79 2.18 14.04
N LEU A 137 -11.01 2.87 13.20
CA LEU A 137 -9.64 2.48 12.88
C LEU A 137 -8.73 2.54 14.12
N ALA A 138 -8.77 3.62 14.89
CA ALA A 138 -7.95 3.78 16.09
C ALA A 138 -8.26 2.72 17.16
N ASP A 139 -9.55 2.40 17.36
CA ASP A 139 -10.00 1.35 18.27
C ASP A 139 -9.49 -0.03 17.82
N GLU A 140 -9.51 -0.30 16.51
CA GLU A 140 -8.99 -1.55 15.95
C GLU A 140 -7.47 -1.65 16.07
N ILE A 141 -6.74 -0.56 15.81
CA ILE A 141 -5.29 -0.48 16.02
C ILE A 141 -4.96 -0.78 17.48
N GLN A 142 -5.67 -0.15 18.42
CA GLN A 142 -5.50 -0.41 19.85
C GLN A 142 -5.77 -1.88 20.18
N ARG A 143 -6.87 -2.44 19.67
CA ARG A 143 -7.25 -3.83 19.92
C ARG A 143 -6.16 -4.79 19.45
N VAL A 144 -5.65 -4.61 18.23
CA VAL A 144 -4.59 -5.43 17.64
C VAL A 144 -3.28 -5.29 18.41
N ALA A 145 -2.87 -4.06 18.75
CA ALA A 145 -1.64 -3.81 19.48
C ALA A 145 -1.70 -4.37 20.92
N VAL A 146 -2.78 -4.11 21.67
CA VAL A 146 -2.95 -4.59 23.05
C VAL A 146 -3.08 -6.12 23.11
N ALA A 147 -3.73 -6.74 22.13
CA ALA A 147 -3.80 -8.19 22.03
C ALA A 147 -2.43 -8.84 21.83
N PHE A 148 -1.52 -8.16 21.12
CA PHE A 148 -0.14 -8.60 20.99
C PHE A 148 0.66 -8.35 22.28
N ARG A 149 0.59 -7.13 22.84
CA ARG A 149 1.26 -6.78 24.09
C ARG A 149 0.47 -5.73 24.89
N PRO A 150 0.05 -6.03 26.13
CA PRO A 150 -0.76 -5.10 26.93
C PRO A 150 -0.13 -3.72 27.16
N SER A 151 1.20 -3.64 27.22
CA SER A 151 1.91 -2.35 27.38
C SER A 151 1.75 -1.41 26.19
N TYR A 152 1.30 -1.89 25.03
CA TYR A 152 0.99 -1.00 23.90
C TYR A 152 -0.20 -0.08 24.16
N ALA A 153 -1.03 -0.33 25.18
CA ALA A 153 -2.06 0.62 25.60
C ALA A 153 -1.52 2.03 25.90
N ALA A 154 -0.23 2.17 26.25
CA ALA A 154 0.42 3.45 26.48
C ALA A 154 0.54 4.34 25.22
N PHE A 155 0.34 3.78 24.02
CA PHE A 155 0.45 4.48 22.74
C PHE A 155 -0.89 5.01 22.22
N ALA A 156 -1.94 5.01 23.04
CA ALA A 156 -3.29 5.45 22.68
C ALA A 156 -3.33 6.82 21.99
N SER A 157 -2.47 7.76 22.39
CA SER A 157 -2.37 9.09 21.80
C SER A 157 -1.86 9.12 20.35
N THR A 158 -1.31 8.01 19.85
CA THR A 158 -0.76 7.92 18.47
C THR A 158 -1.68 7.20 17.49
N TYR A 159 -2.66 6.43 17.99
CA TYR A 159 -3.53 5.61 17.14
C TYR A 159 -4.43 6.44 16.24
N GLU A 160 -4.87 7.61 16.69
CA GLU A 160 -5.66 8.52 15.86
C GLU A 160 -4.87 9.01 14.66
N GLU A 161 -3.60 9.37 14.85
CA GLU A 161 -2.72 9.84 13.77
C GLU A 161 -2.39 8.71 12.77
N MET A 162 -2.18 7.49 13.28
CA MET A 162 -2.06 6.30 12.42
C MET A 162 -3.34 6.09 11.61
N ALA A 163 -4.51 6.16 12.24
CA ALA A 163 -5.80 5.98 11.59
C ALA A 163 -6.04 7.03 10.49
N LYS A 164 -5.78 8.31 10.75
CA LYS A 164 -5.87 9.38 9.74
C LYS A 164 -4.95 9.10 8.56
N ARG A 165 -3.70 8.70 8.82
CA ARG A 165 -2.73 8.39 7.77
C ARG A 165 -3.15 7.20 6.91
N ILE A 166 -3.67 6.14 7.53
CA ILE A 166 -4.20 4.96 6.84
C ILE A 166 -5.39 5.35 5.94
N LEU A 167 -6.33 6.13 6.48
CA LEU A 167 -7.52 6.56 5.75
C LEU A 167 -7.18 7.45 4.56
N HIS A 168 -6.24 8.38 4.75
CA HIS A 168 -5.70 9.20 3.68
C HIS A 168 -5.06 8.35 2.57
N SER A 169 -4.23 7.36 2.92
CA SER A 169 -3.55 6.53 1.92
C SER A 169 -4.49 5.65 1.09
N ILE A 170 -5.67 5.28 1.61
CA ILE A 170 -6.60 4.41 0.89
C ILE A 170 -7.68 5.17 0.13
N ASN A 171 -7.87 6.47 0.42
CA ASN A 171 -8.90 7.30 -0.18
C ASN A 171 -8.95 7.06 -1.70
N ARG A 172 -10.16 6.91 -2.26
CA ARG A 172 -10.38 6.58 -3.67
C ARG A 172 -9.80 7.61 -4.63
N THR A 173 -9.65 8.86 -4.20
CA THR A 173 -8.94 9.88 -4.98
C THR A 173 -7.45 9.51 -5.14
N GLU A 174 -6.79 9.14 -4.05
CA GLU A 174 -5.38 8.72 -4.06
C GLU A 174 -5.19 7.38 -4.78
N SER A 175 -5.94 6.36 -4.36
CA SER A 175 -5.79 5.00 -4.90
C SER A 175 -6.31 4.86 -6.34
N GLY A 176 -7.39 5.57 -6.68
CA GLY A 176 -7.93 5.64 -8.04
C GLY A 176 -7.09 6.50 -8.97
N GLY A 177 -6.49 7.58 -8.46
CA GLY A 177 -5.50 8.39 -9.19
C GLY A 177 -4.29 7.55 -9.58
N GLY A 178 -3.67 6.86 -8.61
CA GLY A 178 -2.53 5.98 -8.88
C GLY A 178 -2.86 4.84 -9.86
N SER A 179 -4.06 4.26 -9.75
CA SER A 179 -4.54 3.22 -10.69
C SER A 179 -4.70 3.75 -12.11
N TYR A 180 -5.25 4.97 -12.25
CA TYR A 180 -5.43 5.61 -13.55
C TYR A 180 -4.08 5.99 -14.19
N GLU A 181 -3.15 6.52 -13.41
CA GLU A 181 -1.82 6.91 -13.89
C GLU A 181 -1.02 5.72 -14.41
N VAL A 182 -1.02 4.61 -13.65
CA VAL A 182 -0.40 3.35 -14.11
C VAL A 182 -1.02 2.92 -15.44
N LEU A 183 -2.34 2.80 -15.49
CA LEU A 183 -3.03 2.33 -16.71
C LEU A 183 -2.79 3.28 -17.89
N SER A 184 -2.82 4.59 -17.65
CA SER A 184 -2.55 5.63 -18.65
C SER A 184 -1.14 5.51 -19.22
N SER A 185 -0.13 5.40 -18.34
CA SER A 185 1.27 5.23 -18.76
C SER A 185 1.51 3.95 -19.57
N LEU A 186 0.72 2.91 -19.27
CA LEU A 186 0.83 1.62 -19.93
C LEU A 186 0.27 1.64 -21.35
N VAL A 187 -0.85 2.34 -21.57
CA VAL A 187 -1.58 2.28 -22.85
C VAL A 187 -1.46 3.54 -23.72
N SER A 188 -0.95 4.64 -23.17
CA SER A 188 -0.79 5.91 -23.88
C SER A 188 0.69 6.23 -24.11
N PRO A 189 1.23 6.03 -25.32
CA PRO A 189 2.60 6.38 -25.65
C PRO A 189 2.82 7.89 -25.57
N ALA A 190 4.01 8.32 -25.17
CA ALA A 190 4.35 9.74 -25.12
C ALA A 190 4.61 10.36 -26.52
N SER A 191 4.97 9.53 -27.50
CA SER A 191 5.46 9.96 -28.82
C SER A 191 4.48 9.76 -29.97
N SER A 192 3.33 9.11 -29.74
CA SER A 192 2.34 8.78 -30.77
C SER A 192 0.91 8.89 -30.22
N SER A 193 -0.07 8.90 -31.12
CA SER A 193 -1.49 8.83 -30.74
C SER A 193 -1.79 7.47 -30.09
N SER A 194 -2.45 7.49 -28.94
CA SER A 194 -2.95 6.28 -28.29
C SER A 194 -4.02 5.61 -29.15
N LEU A 195 -3.99 4.28 -29.23
CA LEU A 195 -5.05 3.47 -29.84
C LEU A 195 -6.31 3.39 -28.98
N VAL A 196 -6.19 3.69 -27.68
CA VAL A 196 -7.27 3.54 -26.72
C VAL A 196 -7.55 4.80 -25.92
N LEU A 197 -8.82 4.95 -25.55
CA LEU A 197 -9.28 5.91 -24.55
C LEU A 197 -9.66 5.16 -23.27
N ILE A 198 -9.20 5.66 -22.13
CA ILE A 198 -9.55 5.13 -20.81
C ILE A 198 -10.80 5.82 -20.31
N ARG A 199 -11.84 5.05 -20.00
CA ARG A 199 -13.06 5.55 -19.38
C ARG A 199 -13.28 4.90 -18.01
N PRO A 200 -13.43 5.67 -16.92
CA PRO A 200 -13.83 5.11 -15.64
C PRO A 200 -15.18 4.38 -15.75
N ASN A 201 -15.27 3.20 -15.14
CA ASN A 201 -16.48 2.39 -15.08
C ASN A 201 -16.89 2.21 -13.63
N SER A 202 -17.62 3.19 -13.10
CA SER A 202 -18.03 3.25 -11.70
C SER A 202 -19.33 2.48 -11.44
N LYS A 203 -19.43 1.22 -11.89
CA LYS A 203 -20.49 0.31 -11.45
C LYS A 203 -20.12 -0.19 -10.05
N ALA A 204 -20.97 0.11 -9.06
CA ALA A 204 -20.84 -0.28 -7.65
C ALA A 204 -19.39 -0.38 -7.13
N ALA A 205 -18.86 0.75 -6.65
CA ALA A 205 -17.52 0.79 -6.07
C ALA A 205 -17.37 -0.25 -4.94
N THR A 206 -16.33 -1.08 -5.04
CA THR A 206 -16.04 -2.06 -3.98
C THR A 206 -15.60 -1.34 -2.70
N PRO A 207 -15.88 -1.91 -1.51
CA PRO A 207 -15.37 -1.33 -0.27
C PRO A 207 -13.85 -1.20 -0.30
N LEU A 208 -13.34 -0.06 0.16
CA LEU A 208 -11.93 0.15 0.48
C LEU A 208 -11.56 -0.82 1.61
N ARG A 209 -10.48 -1.59 1.47
CA ARG A 209 -10.09 -2.62 2.45
C ARG A 209 -8.84 -2.22 3.20
N VAL A 210 -8.93 -2.22 4.52
CA VAL A 210 -7.81 -2.01 5.44
C VAL A 210 -7.61 -3.30 6.24
N HIS A 211 -6.43 -3.90 6.11
CA HIS A 211 -6.00 -4.99 6.97
C HIS A 211 -4.91 -4.51 7.90
N ILE A 212 -5.03 -4.81 9.20
CA ILE A 212 -4.15 -4.35 10.26
C ILE A 212 -3.71 -5.56 11.08
N ASP A 213 -2.41 -5.74 11.24
CA ASP A 213 -1.83 -6.71 12.15
C ASP A 213 -0.57 -6.16 12.87
N MET A 214 0.01 -6.99 13.72
CA MET A 214 1.32 -6.75 14.33
C MET A 214 2.35 -7.66 13.68
N GLY A 215 3.49 -7.11 13.29
CA GLY A 215 4.54 -7.95 12.73
C GLY A 215 5.82 -7.20 12.38
N PRO A 216 6.82 -7.95 11.88
CA PRO A 216 8.06 -7.39 11.44
C PRO A 216 7.97 -6.75 10.04
N TYR A 217 8.83 -5.77 9.78
CA TYR A 217 8.96 -5.08 8.51
C TYR A 217 10.36 -4.46 8.35
N GLU A 218 10.90 -4.41 7.12
CA GLU A 218 12.24 -3.87 6.86
C GLU A 218 12.29 -2.33 6.90
N ASP A 219 13.36 -1.76 7.44
CA ASP A 219 13.56 -0.30 7.40
C ASP A 219 13.97 0.21 6.00
N ARG A 220 13.49 1.41 5.62
CA ARG A 220 13.74 2.02 4.30
C ARG A 220 15.02 2.88 4.28
N ASP A 221 15.40 3.49 5.40
CA ASP A 221 16.35 4.62 5.42
C ASP A 221 17.78 4.25 5.86
N GLY A 222 18.27 3.09 5.39
CA GLY A 222 19.72 2.80 5.37
C GLY A 222 20.29 2.04 6.56
N GLY A 223 19.45 1.59 7.50
CA GLY A 223 19.79 0.48 8.37
C GLY A 223 19.28 -0.81 7.74
N SER A 224 20.16 -1.75 7.38
CA SER A 224 19.78 -3.09 6.91
C SER A 224 19.17 -3.92 8.04
N GLY A 225 18.04 -3.47 8.60
CA GLY A 225 17.47 -3.98 9.83
C GLY A 225 15.96 -4.14 9.73
N TRP A 226 15.47 -5.20 10.37
CA TRP A 226 14.05 -5.42 10.55
C TRP A 226 13.55 -4.71 11.81
N LEU A 227 12.43 -4.03 11.67
CA LEU A 227 11.68 -3.40 12.75
C LEU A 227 10.45 -4.25 13.06
N PHE A 228 9.76 -3.94 14.16
CA PHE A 228 8.51 -4.59 14.53
C PHE A 228 7.49 -3.54 14.96
N GLY A 229 6.27 -3.66 14.46
CA GLY A 229 5.23 -2.68 14.74
C GLY A 229 3.90 -3.02 14.11
N LEU A 230 3.05 -2.00 14.00
CA LEU A 230 1.77 -2.11 13.31
C LEU A 230 2.05 -2.22 11.81
N ARG A 231 1.43 -3.19 11.14
CA ARG A 231 1.48 -3.30 9.70
C ARG A 231 0.08 -3.15 9.13
N THR A 232 -0.04 -2.33 8.10
CA THR A 232 -1.31 -2.03 7.45
C THR A 232 -1.20 -2.26 5.96
N VAL A 233 -2.05 -3.13 5.42
CA VAL A 233 -2.27 -3.26 3.98
C VAL A 233 -3.56 -2.55 3.63
N VAL A 234 -3.46 -1.56 2.76
CA VAL A 234 -4.63 -0.87 2.19
C VAL A 234 -4.86 -1.36 0.77
N THR A 235 -6.11 -1.61 0.40
CA THR A 235 -6.49 -2.11 -0.92
C THR A 235 -7.74 -1.41 -1.43
N ALA A 236 -7.68 -0.92 -2.66
CA ALA A 236 -8.82 -0.33 -3.34
C ALA A 236 -8.92 -0.91 -4.76
N GLU A 237 -10.15 -1.14 -5.22
CA GLU A 237 -10.39 -1.58 -6.60
C GLU A 237 -11.19 -0.52 -7.36
N THR A 238 -10.73 -0.23 -8.56
CA THR A 238 -11.40 0.65 -9.52
C THR A 238 -11.54 -0.09 -10.84
N SER A 239 -12.59 0.22 -11.60
CA SER A 239 -12.83 -0.40 -12.90
C SER A 239 -12.74 0.65 -14.00
N TYR A 240 -12.16 0.26 -15.13
CA TYR A 240 -11.99 1.07 -16.32
C TYR A 240 -12.43 0.27 -17.54
N VAL A 241 -12.86 0.98 -18.58
CA VAL A 241 -13.12 0.43 -19.90
C VAL A 241 -12.13 1.08 -20.85
N LEU A 242 -11.40 0.26 -21.60
CA LEU A 242 -10.58 0.71 -22.71
C LEU A 242 -11.46 0.69 -23.96
N CYS A 243 -11.64 1.86 -24.56
CA CYS A 243 -12.40 2.05 -25.80
C CYS A 243 -11.46 2.36 -26.95
N ASP A 244 -11.96 2.22 -28.17
CA ASP A 244 -11.31 2.76 -29.37
C ASP A 244 -11.08 4.28 -29.21
N ALA A 245 -9.90 4.76 -29.59
CA ALA A 245 -9.58 6.18 -29.52
C ALA A 245 -10.36 7.02 -30.55
N ASP A 246 -10.66 6.46 -31.73
CA ASP A 246 -11.39 7.15 -32.79
C ASP A 246 -12.91 7.04 -32.60
N ASP A 247 -13.39 5.97 -31.95
CA ASP A 247 -14.79 5.77 -31.58
C ASP A 247 -14.96 5.32 -30.11
N PRO A 248 -15.13 6.27 -29.16
CA PRO A 248 -15.27 5.97 -27.74
C PRO A 248 -16.48 5.09 -27.37
N THR A 249 -17.40 4.85 -28.30
CA THR A 249 -18.54 3.94 -28.10
C THR A 249 -18.17 2.47 -28.33
N THR A 250 -17.07 2.22 -29.02
CA THR A 250 -16.55 0.88 -29.28
C THR A 250 -15.66 0.43 -28.13
N GLU A 251 -16.22 -0.36 -27.21
CA GLU A 251 -15.50 -0.92 -26.07
C GLU A 251 -14.61 -2.10 -26.50
N TRP A 252 -13.36 -2.12 -26.04
CA TRP A 252 -12.40 -3.19 -26.36
C TRP A 252 -12.26 -4.18 -25.22
N VAL A 253 -12.03 -3.68 -24.00
CA VAL A 253 -11.86 -4.52 -22.80
C VAL A 253 -12.24 -3.73 -21.54
N THR A 254 -12.79 -4.44 -20.54
CA THR A 254 -12.97 -3.91 -19.19
C THR A 254 -11.87 -4.44 -18.29
N VAL A 255 -11.24 -3.53 -17.56
CA VAL A 255 -10.09 -3.79 -16.70
C VAL A 255 -10.44 -3.37 -15.28
N GLN A 256 -10.19 -4.26 -14.33
CA GLN A 256 -10.21 -3.93 -12.92
C GLN A 256 -8.77 -3.65 -12.47
N ALA A 257 -8.52 -2.47 -11.90
CA ALA A 257 -7.27 -2.12 -11.27
C ALA A 257 -7.40 -2.32 -9.76
N LYS A 258 -6.50 -3.09 -9.17
CA LYS A 258 -6.37 -3.29 -7.73
C LYS A 258 -5.14 -2.56 -7.24
N TYR A 259 -5.37 -1.43 -6.60
CA TYR A 259 -4.36 -0.68 -5.86
C TYR A 259 -4.09 -1.35 -4.53
N VAL A 260 -2.83 -1.55 -4.19
CA VAL A 260 -2.36 -2.05 -2.90
C VAL A 260 -1.23 -1.16 -2.41
N ASN A 261 -1.29 -0.73 -1.15
CA ASN A 261 -0.18 -0.04 -0.50
C ASN A 261 0.05 -0.60 0.90
N ARG A 262 1.29 -0.53 1.36
CA ARG A 262 1.73 -1.03 2.66
C ARG A 262 2.23 0.15 3.49
N LEU A 263 1.72 0.24 4.70
CA LEU A 263 2.19 1.17 5.72
C LEU A 263 2.65 0.36 6.93
N ALA A 264 3.71 0.81 7.58
CA ALA A 264 4.15 0.23 8.85
C ALA A 264 4.42 1.35 9.86
N PHE A 265 4.10 1.12 11.13
CA PHE A 265 4.26 2.10 12.19
C PHE A 265 5.01 1.49 13.37
N SER A 266 6.07 2.16 13.81
CA SER A 266 6.86 1.72 14.96
C SER A 266 6.15 2.10 16.27
N PHE A 267 6.17 1.19 17.24
CA PHE A 267 5.77 1.47 18.63
C PHE A 267 6.95 1.69 19.58
N GLY A 268 8.14 2.01 19.07
CA GLY A 268 9.31 2.40 19.88
C GLY A 268 9.74 1.41 20.97
N MET A 269 9.23 0.18 20.98
CA MET A 269 9.51 -0.84 22.02
C MET A 269 9.92 -2.19 21.40
N SER A 270 10.45 -2.20 20.19
CA SER A 270 11.05 -3.42 19.62
C SER A 270 12.50 -3.55 20.10
N PRO A 271 12.98 -4.75 20.42
CA PRO A 271 14.40 -4.96 20.75
C PRO A 271 15.34 -4.67 19.57
N PHE A 272 14.79 -4.50 18.36
CA PHE A 272 15.52 -4.21 17.12
C PHE A 272 15.44 -2.73 16.70
N THR A 273 14.74 -1.86 17.44
CA THR A 273 14.54 -0.45 17.07
C THR A 273 15.03 0.49 18.16
N SER A 274 15.58 1.65 17.78
CA SER A 274 15.58 2.83 18.65
C SER A 274 14.13 3.28 18.93
N GLU A 275 13.90 4.09 19.97
CA GLU A 275 12.59 4.67 20.27
C GLU A 275 12.13 5.61 19.12
N SER A 276 11.65 5.05 18.02
CA SER A 276 11.07 5.81 16.92
C SER A 276 9.54 5.66 16.93
N ARG A 277 8.85 6.76 16.59
CA ARG A 277 7.40 6.79 16.37
C ARG A 277 7.08 6.98 14.88
N GLY A 278 7.98 6.54 14.02
CA GLY A 278 7.89 6.82 12.60
C GLY A 278 6.99 5.85 11.85
N ALA A 279 6.67 6.26 10.62
CA ALA A 279 5.89 5.49 9.69
C ALA A 279 6.70 5.19 8.44
N ARG A 280 6.66 3.95 7.98
CA ARG A 280 7.12 3.52 6.66
C ARG A 280 5.93 3.47 5.71
N GLU A 281 6.15 3.87 4.47
CA GLU A 281 5.20 3.70 3.39
C GLU A 281 5.94 3.31 2.11
N ASP A 282 5.51 2.20 1.49
CA ASP A 282 6.32 1.51 0.48
C ASP A 282 6.15 2.08 -0.93
N GLY A 283 5.11 2.90 -1.14
CA GLY A 283 4.66 3.28 -2.47
C GLY A 283 3.69 2.23 -2.98
N GLY A 284 2.50 2.67 -3.39
CA GLY A 284 1.46 1.75 -3.83
C GLY A 284 1.86 1.00 -5.10
N HIS A 285 1.26 -0.16 -5.32
CA HIS A 285 1.33 -0.93 -6.55
C HIS A 285 -0.07 -1.17 -7.10
N VAL A 286 -0.16 -1.38 -8.41
CA VAL A 286 -1.42 -1.62 -9.11
C VAL A 286 -1.31 -2.92 -9.87
N GLN A 287 -2.24 -3.83 -9.60
CA GLN A 287 -2.43 -5.05 -10.38
C GLN A 287 -3.62 -4.84 -11.32
N LEU A 288 -3.46 -5.18 -12.59
CA LEU A 288 -4.54 -5.13 -13.57
C LEU A 288 -5.14 -6.54 -13.72
N MET A 289 -6.46 -6.61 -13.75
CA MET A 289 -7.20 -7.87 -13.85
C MET A 289 -8.29 -7.72 -14.89
N ARG A 290 -8.62 -8.82 -15.57
CA ARG A 290 -9.79 -8.88 -16.44
C ARG A 290 -11.05 -8.90 -15.58
N HIS A 291 -11.98 -7.99 -15.85
CA HIS A 291 -13.30 -8.00 -15.23
C HIS A 291 -14.22 -9.01 -15.92
#